data_AF-A0A969QKB2-F1
#
_entry.id   AF-A0A969QKB2-F1
#
_cell.length_a   1.000
_cell.length_b   1.000
_cell.length_c   1.000
_cell.angle_alpha   90.00
_cell.angle_beta   90.00
_cell.angle_gamma   90.00
#
_symmetry.space_group_name_H-M   'P 1'
#
loop_
_entity.id
_entity.type
_entity.pdbx_description
1 polymer ?
#
loop_
_entity_poly.entity_id
_entity_poly.type
_entity_poly.pdbx_seq_one_letter_code
_entity_poly.pdbx_strand_id
1 'polypeptide(L)'
;MPSLTAPLPTFQDGQIIYLPYEATRLYAETIQIIPSRQLCWARPLALIQLPDQPDEIDVNLYKPLILHDLRQSSDLLLPLSLFHIALDLDAIPVITN
;
A
#
# COMPACT_ATOMS: atom_id res chain seq x y z
N MET A 1 -8.29 11.35 30.38
CA MET A 1 -8.06 10.23 29.43
C MET A 1 -7.19 10.76 28.32
N PRO A 2 -5.98 10.23 28.07
CA PRO A 2 -5.16 10.73 26.98
C PRO A 2 -5.72 10.16 25.67
N SER A 3 -6.12 11.06 24.76
CA SER A 3 -6.38 10.73 23.36
C SER A 3 -5.06 10.35 22.72
N LEU A 4 -4.83 9.05 22.53
CA LEU A 4 -3.73 8.50 21.73
C LEU A 4 -4.04 8.73 20.24
N THR A 5 -3.99 9.97 19.80
CA THR A 5 -3.86 10.25 18.36
C THR A 5 -2.42 9.94 18.03
N ALA A 6 -2.13 8.70 17.61
CA ALA A 6 -0.83 8.41 17.01
C ALA A 6 -0.55 9.46 15.94
N PRO A 7 0.69 9.97 15.83
CA PRO A 7 1.01 10.93 14.78
C PRO A 7 0.63 10.29 13.44
N LEU A 8 -0.17 11.03 12.66
CA LEU A 8 -0.53 10.61 11.32
C LEU A 8 0.75 10.33 10.53
N PRO A 9 0.80 9.24 9.76
CA PRO A 9 1.97 8.95 8.96
C PRO A 9 2.22 10.10 7.97
N THR A 10 3.43 10.66 8.02
CA THR A 10 3.86 11.68 7.07
C THR A 10 4.34 10.98 5.81
N PHE A 11 3.54 11.00 4.75
CA PHE A 11 3.97 10.55 3.43
C PHE A 11 4.55 11.71 2.62
N GLN A 12 5.41 11.37 1.67
CA GLN A 12 5.97 12.29 0.68
C GLN A 12 5.36 12.02 -0.70
N ASP A 13 5.31 13.04 -1.55
CA ASP A 13 4.92 12.86 -2.95
C ASP A 13 5.91 11.90 -3.65
N GLY A 14 5.38 11.02 -4.51
CA GLY A 14 6.13 9.93 -5.17
C GLY A 14 6.43 8.73 -4.25
N GLN A 15 6.07 8.76 -2.97
CA GLN A 15 6.32 7.65 -2.07
C GLN A 15 5.37 6.49 -2.35
N ILE A 16 5.92 5.27 -2.39
CA ILE A 16 5.12 4.05 -2.48
C ILE A 16 4.52 3.71 -1.12
N ILE A 17 3.21 3.54 -1.11
CA ILE A 17 2.40 3.20 0.06
C ILE A 17 1.55 1.97 -0.27
N TYR A 18 0.97 1.35 0.75
CA TYR A 18 -0.03 0.32 0.56
C TYR A 18 -1.21 0.47 1.51
N LEU A 19 -2.37 0.01 1.05
CA LEU A 19 -3.59 -0.16 1.84
C LEU A 19 -3.81 -1.66 2.08
N PRO A 20 -3.76 -2.15 3.33
CA PRO A 20 -4.05 -3.53 3.66
C PRO A 20 -5.55 -3.77 3.82
N TYR A 21 -6.04 -4.90 3.30
CA TYR A 21 -7.38 -5.40 3.59
C TYR A 21 -7.38 -6.93 3.55
N GLU A 22 -7.66 -7.56 4.69
CA GLU A 22 -7.55 -9.02 4.86
C GLU A 22 -6.17 -9.52 4.38
N ALA A 23 -6.14 -10.55 3.53
CA ALA A 23 -4.93 -11.06 2.89
C ALA A 23 -4.59 -10.33 1.57
N THR A 24 -5.07 -9.10 1.35
CA THR A 24 -4.72 -8.28 0.19
C THR A 24 -3.96 -7.02 0.56
N ARG A 25 -3.14 -6.55 -0.38
CA ARG A 25 -2.50 -5.23 -0.31
C ARG A 25 -2.66 -4.51 -1.63
N LEU A 26 -3.21 -3.31 -1.57
CA LEU A 26 -3.25 -2.37 -2.69
C LEU A 26 -2.05 -1.45 -2.60
N TYR A 27 -1.08 -1.62 -3.49
CA TYR A 27 0.07 -0.72 -3.61
C TYR A 27 -0.29 0.49 -4.46
N ALA A 28 0.17 1.65 -4.02
CA ALA A 28 -0.07 2.91 -4.69
C ALA A 28 1.13 3.86 -4.55
N GLU A 29 1.27 4.79 -5.49
CA GLU A 29 2.16 5.92 -5.39
C GLU A 29 1.39 7.12 -4.81
N THR A 30 2.01 7.84 -3.88
CA THR A 30 1.45 9.09 -3.36
C THR A 30 1.55 10.17 -4.43
N ILE A 31 0.43 10.62 -5.00
CA ILE A 31 0.43 11.79 -5.90
C ILE A 31 0.51 13.06 -5.06
N GLN A 32 -0.35 13.15 -4.04
CA GLN A 32 -0.44 14.33 -3.20
C GLN A 32 -1.11 14.01 -1.87
N ILE A 33 -0.58 14.56 -0.77
CA ILE A 33 -1.31 14.62 0.50
C ILE A 33 -2.11 15.91 0.59
N ILE A 34 -3.36 15.83 1.08
CA ILE A 34 -4.25 16.97 1.33
C ILE A 34 -4.43 17.13 2.84
N PRO A 35 -3.53 17.86 3.55
CA PRO A 35 -3.48 17.85 5.01
C PRO A 35 -4.73 18.43 5.67
N SER A 36 -5.36 19.44 5.03
CA SER A 36 -6.58 20.07 5.53
C SER A 36 -7.77 19.12 5.63
N ARG A 37 -7.74 17.99 4.91
CA ARG A 37 -8.81 16.98 4.87
C ARG A 37 -8.38 15.60 5.36
N GLN A 38 -7.10 15.41 5.72
CA GLN A 38 -6.55 14.10 6.06
C GLN A 38 -6.77 13.06 4.97
N LEU A 39 -6.58 13.47 3.71
CA LEU A 39 -6.72 12.61 2.54
C LEU A 39 -5.37 12.43 1.82
N CYS A 40 -5.21 11.26 1.22
CA CYS A 40 -4.17 10.95 0.27
C CYS A 40 -4.80 10.79 -1.12
N TRP A 41 -4.31 11.55 -2.09
CA TRP A 41 -4.51 11.27 -3.50
C TRP A 41 -3.41 10.30 -3.93
N ALA A 42 -3.80 9.07 -4.23
CA ALA A 42 -2.89 7.97 -4.51
C ALA A 42 -3.16 7.38 -5.89
N ARG A 43 -2.10 7.08 -6.65
CA ARG A 43 -2.17 6.34 -7.91
C ARG A 43 -2.06 4.84 -7.63
N PRO A 44 -3.09 4.03 -7.89
CA PRO A 44 -2.96 2.57 -7.78
C PRO A 44 -1.88 2.04 -8.72
N LEU A 45 -1.05 1.15 -8.21
CA LEU A 45 -0.03 0.46 -8.98
C LEU A 45 -0.40 -1.01 -9.15
N ALA A 46 -0.73 -1.69 -8.05
CA ALA A 46 -1.17 -3.07 -8.12
C ALA A 46 -1.98 -3.51 -6.89
N LEU A 47 -2.79 -4.53 -7.08
CA LEU A 47 -3.42 -5.27 -6.00
C LEU A 47 -2.80 -6.67 -5.93
N ILE A 48 -2.30 -7.05 -4.77
CA ILE A 48 -1.77 -8.39 -4.53
C ILE A 48 -2.62 -9.15 -3.51
N GLN A 49 -2.73 -10.47 -3.73
CA GLN A 49 -3.19 -11.44 -2.74
C GLN A 49 -1.98 -12.11 -2.09
N LEU A 50 -1.88 -11.99 -0.77
CA LEU A 50 -0.93 -12.70 0.08
C LEU A 50 -1.46 -14.12 0.36
N PRO A 51 -0.57 -15.10 0.55
CA PRO A 51 -0.97 -16.44 0.98
C PRO A 51 -1.53 -16.43 2.41
N ASP A 52 -2.50 -17.31 2.68
CA ASP A 52 -3.22 -17.39 3.97
C ASP A 52 -2.36 -17.90 5.15
N GLN A 53 -1.24 -18.59 4.90
CA GLN A 53 -0.29 -19.03 5.93
C GLN A 53 1.17 -18.89 5.47
N PRO A 54 2.06 -18.31 6.29
CA PRO A 54 3.51 -18.34 6.09
C PRO A 54 4.19 -19.61 6.65
N ASP A 55 3.40 -20.63 7.03
CA ASP A 55 3.90 -21.87 7.63
C ASP A 55 4.37 -22.85 6.57
N GLU A 56 5.53 -22.56 6.00
CA GLU A 56 6.58 -23.48 5.55
C GLU A 56 7.52 -22.65 4.68
N ILE A 57 8.80 -22.59 5.08
CA ILE A 57 9.84 -21.78 4.45
C ILE A 57 10.16 -22.41 3.09
N ASP A 58 9.29 -22.20 2.10
CA ASP A 58 9.68 -22.29 0.71
C ASP A 58 10.12 -20.90 0.28
N VAL A 59 11.42 -20.74 0.02
CA VAL A 59 12.03 -19.49 -0.44
C VAL A 59 11.49 -19.04 -1.81
N ASN A 60 10.66 -19.84 -2.47
CA ASN A 60 9.89 -19.46 -3.67
C ASN A 60 8.49 -18.90 -3.38
N LEU A 61 8.02 -18.87 -2.11
CA LEU A 61 6.66 -18.42 -1.73
C LEU A 61 6.49 -16.90 -1.65
N TYR A 62 7.56 -16.11 -1.86
CA TYR A 62 7.49 -14.65 -1.94
C TYR A 62 6.78 -14.13 -3.20
N LYS A 63 6.26 -15.03 -4.05
CA LYS A 63 5.49 -14.63 -5.21
C LYS A 63 4.05 -14.36 -4.76
N PRO A 64 3.52 -13.13 -4.96
CA PRO A 64 2.12 -12.87 -4.68
C PRO A 64 1.26 -13.86 -5.47
N LEU A 65 0.25 -14.43 -4.80
CA LEU A 65 -0.57 -15.51 -5.34
C LEU A 65 -1.32 -15.04 -6.60
N ILE A 66 -1.73 -13.77 -6.59
CA ILE A 66 -2.38 -13.07 -7.70
C ILE A 66 -1.89 -11.61 -7.67
N LEU A 67 -1.50 -11.09 -8.84
CA LEU A 67 -1.10 -9.70 -9.06
C LEU A 67 -2.04 -9.10 -10.11
N HIS A 68 -2.77 -8.06 -9.75
CA HIS A 68 -3.53 -7.24 -10.68
C HIS A 68 -2.81 -5.92 -10.91
N ASP A 69 -2.42 -5.64 -12.16
CA ASP A 69 -1.86 -4.35 -12.55
C ASP A 69 -2.96 -3.29 -12.58
N LEU A 70 -2.78 -2.22 -11.81
CA LEU A 70 -3.74 -1.13 -11.67
C LEU A 70 -3.20 0.21 -12.19
N ARG A 71 -2.06 0.22 -12.88
CA ARG A 71 -1.44 1.46 -13.41
C ARG A 71 -2.30 2.22 -14.41
N GLN A 72 -3.29 1.54 -15.03
CA GLN A 72 -4.27 2.13 -15.95
C GLN A 72 -5.63 2.40 -15.31
N SER A 73 -5.76 2.20 -13.99
CA SER A 73 -6.98 2.48 -13.25
C SER A 73 -7.09 3.96 -12.86
N SER A 74 -8.24 4.37 -12.34
CA SER A 74 -8.42 5.73 -11.82
C SER A 74 -7.67 5.93 -10.51
N ASP A 75 -7.14 7.14 -10.30
CA ASP A 75 -6.53 7.51 -9.03
C ASP A 75 -7.57 7.49 -7.88
N LEU A 76 -7.08 7.28 -6.66
CA LEU A 76 -7.89 7.17 -5.45
C LEU A 76 -7.74 8.40 -4.57
N LEU A 77 -8.84 8.78 -3.92
CA LEU A 77 -8.84 9.82 -2.89
C LEU A 77 -9.40 9.23 -1.60
N LEU A 78 -8.51 8.84 -0.68
CA LEU A 78 -8.86 8.07 0.51
C LEU A 78 -8.26 8.67 1.78
N PRO A 79 -8.81 8.36 2.97
CA PRO A 79 -8.24 8.79 4.24
C PRO A 79 -6.78 8.38 4.41
N LEU A 80 -5.94 9.34 4.81
CA LEU A 80 -4.50 9.17 5.02
C LEU A 80 -4.17 7.99 5.95
N SER A 81 -5.01 7.79 6.97
CA SER A 81 -4.85 6.77 7.99
C SER A 81 -5.02 5.33 7.50
N LEU A 82 -5.51 5.11 6.27
CA LEU A 82 -5.65 3.78 5.69
C LEU A 82 -4.35 3.26 5.07
N PHE A 83 -3.38 4.14 4.85
CA PHE A 83 -2.16 3.80 4.15
C PHE A 83 -1.00 3.54 5.12
N HIS A 84 -0.09 2.71 4.65
CA HIS A 84 1.18 2.38 5.29
C HIS A 84 2.31 2.59 4.30
N ILE A 85 3.50 2.94 4.78
CA ILE A 85 4.71 3.03 3.94
C ILE A 85 5.05 1.62 3.44
N ALA A 86 5.20 1.44 2.13
CA ALA A 86 5.76 0.21 1.59
C ALA A 86 7.27 0.23 1.79
N LEU A 87 7.84 -0.85 2.36
CA LEU A 87 9.28 -1.02 2.43
C LEU A 87 9.81 -1.44 1.05
N ASP A 88 11.08 -1.14 0.77
CA ASP A 88 11.68 -1.41 -0.55
C ASP A 88 11.52 -2.88 -0.99
N LEU A 89 11.63 -3.82 -0.05
CA LEU A 89 11.45 -5.25 -0.31
C LEU A 89 10.00 -5.63 -0.69
N ASP A 90 9.02 -4.92 -0.14
CA ASP A 90 7.61 -5.14 -0.42
C ASP A 90 7.17 -4.53 -1.77
N ALA A 91 7.85 -3.47 -2.22
CA ALA A 91 7.46 -2.70 -3.40
C ALA A 91 8.16 -3.14 -4.69
N ILE A 92 9.46 -3.50 -4.64
CA ILE A 92 10.25 -3.83 -5.85
C ILE A 92 9.58 -4.89 -6.73
N PRO A 93 9.10 -6.04 -6.20
CA PRO A 93 8.47 -7.06 -7.04
C PRO A 93 7.17 -6.59 -7.71
N VAL A 94 6.52 -5.59 -7.14
CA VAL A 94 5.23 -5.07 -7.60
C VAL A 94 5.41 -4.03 -8.73
N ILE A 95 6.46 -3.21 -8.66
CA ILE A 95 6.66 -2.08 -9.58
C ILE A 95 7.46 -2.43 -10.84
N THR A 96 8.24 -3.52 -10.85
CA THR A 96 9.13 -3.88 -11.98
C THR A 96 8.47 -4.75 -13.07
N ASN A 97 7.14 -4.90 -13.06
CA ASN A 97 6.43 -5.74 -14.03
C ASN A 97 6.07 -5.02 -15.32
#